data_AF-D3B049-F1
#
_entry.id   AF-D3B049-F1
#
_cell.length_a   1.000
_cell.length_b   1.000
_cell.length_c   1.000
_cell.angle_alpha   90.00
_cell.angle_beta   90.00
_cell.angle_gamma   90.00
#
_symmetry.space_group_name_H-M   'P 1'
#
loop_
_entity.id
_entity.type
_entity.pdbx_description
1 polymer ?
#
loop_
_entity_poly.entity_id
_entity_poly.type
_entity_poly.pdbx_seq_one_letter_code
_entity_poly.pdbx_strand_id
1 'polypeptide(L)'
;MQNQIFNSLFKNYIIRSLIFKKVKNIHKNLKLAVYSWSVLVGKPKQLIAYDYVDALQYYWLDCKSDDHYHYRCYLFDRDIHCILQTAIKHDRLKAIQLMFEKSESARVQLLSLSCIKFAVELARFDIVAYMKSVINKSYYFKIIDYLHNVTLEKLDFYAAKQSENQKIVTIEDALQQRDFDTLQTNIKKGDFEKMGLFIKAVKLGVYDVADWLVERYCLQPPRIGLRLNANQETYLWLSSSKQKYQVAAADVDLACGGSSLDLVKFLYEKCRSFTYIALYNAFSNYRLDILKWLHEKGAIGGKPVQILSRQIPSDLPASRPLETVQWFHKNRTEGFSKEAFDTAARFSLDIVKFLHYNRTEGCTANAMSYAAINGQLETFQFLAANRTEGFYENTFDITCGRKHCLEMVKYLHANYPTATHCTKFAMNNAIRNRDLETVRFLNENRTEGCSDEALGYALENNDLEMVKYLDQHQLVKHELYDNKISTCLSKLDISNLDAIDWLLKNPRTDRSRLKVLAKTTKNEFVINFLKDYNFD
;
A
#
# COMPACT_ATOMS: atom_id res chain seq x y z
N MET A 1 -2.21 17.94 30.81
CA MET A 1 -3.11 16.80 31.10
C MET A 1 -2.58 16.13 32.36
N GLN A 2 -3.39 15.92 33.39
CA GLN A 2 -2.90 15.34 34.66
C GLN A 2 -2.27 13.96 34.40
N ASN A 3 -0.97 13.86 34.62
CA ASN A 3 -0.13 12.71 34.29
C ASN A 3 -0.67 11.38 34.86
N GLN A 4 -1.40 11.45 35.97
CA GLN A 4 -2.06 10.31 36.61
C GLN A 4 -3.22 9.75 35.78
N ILE A 5 -4.08 10.60 35.21
CA ILE A 5 -5.22 10.15 34.37
C ILE A 5 -4.68 9.54 33.07
N PHE A 6 -3.67 10.17 32.47
CA PHE A 6 -2.98 9.64 31.29
C PHE A 6 -2.40 8.25 31.55
N ASN A 7 -1.65 8.08 32.64
CA ASN A 7 -1.07 6.78 33.00
C ASN A 7 -2.13 5.72 33.34
N SER A 8 -3.21 6.09 34.03
CA SER A 8 -4.31 5.16 34.35
C SER A 8 -5.06 4.69 33.11
N LEU A 9 -5.28 5.56 32.12
CA LEU A 9 -5.89 5.22 30.83
C LEU A 9 -5.04 4.23 30.04
N PHE A 10 -3.72 4.46 29.96
CA PHE A 10 -2.82 3.61 29.17
C PHE A 10 -2.39 2.31 29.88
N LYS A 11 -2.61 2.19 31.20
CA LYS A 11 -2.47 0.93 31.95
C LYS A 11 -3.64 -0.02 31.71
N ASN A 12 -4.83 0.48 31.37
CA ASN A 12 -5.98 -0.36 31.04
C ASN A 12 -5.86 -0.90 29.60
N TYR A 13 -5.61 -2.20 29.47
CA TYR A 13 -5.42 -2.87 28.18
C TYR A 13 -6.59 -2.67 27.20
N ILE A 14 -7.84 -2.76 27.69
CA ILE A 14 -9.05 -2.64 26.88
C ILE A 14 -9.16 -1.23 26.31
N ILE A 15 -9.02 -0.22 27.17
CA ILE A 15 -9.10 1.19 26.76
C ILE A 15 -7.97 1.53 25.79
N ARG A 16 -6.73 1.11 26.10
CA ARG A 16 -5.57 1.28 25.22
C ARG A 16 -5.81 0.67 23.83
N SER A 17 -6.33 -0.57 23.77
CA SER A 17 -6.63 -1.26 22.52
C SER A 17 -7.69 -0.50 21.69
N LEU A 18 -8.76 -0.02 22.33
CA LEU A 18 -9.79 0.76 21.67
C LEU A 18 -9.26 2.11 21.15
N ILE A 19 -8.42 2.81 21.92
CA ILE A 19 -7.77 4.05 21.51
C ILE A 19 -6.91 3.80 20.27
N PHE A 20 -5.99 2.83 20.29
CA PHE A 20 -5.12 2.56 19.15
C PHE A 20 -5.88 2.05 17.92
N LYS A 21 -6.97 1.29 18.10
CA LYS A 21 -7.87 0.90 17.01
C LYS A 21 -8.53 2.13 16.37
N LYS A 22 -8.98 3.10 17.17
CA LYS A 22 -9.56 4.35 16.68
C LYS A 22 -8.52 5.23 15.98
N VAL A 23 -7.32 5.37 16.56
CA VAL A 23 -6.20 6.10 15.96
C VAL A 23 -5.81 5.50 14.61
N LYS A 24 -5.72 4.16 14.52
CA LYS A 24 -5.44 3.44 13.27
C LYS A 24 -6.51 3.70 12.20
N ASN A 25 -7.79 3.75 12.58
CA ASN A 25 -8.88 4.09 11.67
C ASN A 25 -8.80 5.56 11.19
N ILE A 26 -8.48 6.50 12.08
CA ILE A 26 -8.30 7.91 11.72
C ILE A 26 -7.16 8.06 10.70
N HIS A 27 -6.01 7.46 10.97
CA HIS A 27 -4.86 7.53 10.06
C HIS A 27 -5.15 6.86 8.72
N LYS A 28 -5.88 5.73 8.70
CA LYS A 28 -6.32 5.07 7.47
C LYS A 28 -7.21 5.99 6.62
N ASN A 29 -8.12 6.72 7.25
CA ASN A 29 -8.98 7.69 6.56
C ASN A 29 -8.18 8.88 6.00
N LEU A 30 -7.15 9.31 6.72
CA LEU A 30 -6.25 10.40 6.33
C LEU A 30 -5.11 9.96 5.39
N LYS A 31 -5.06 8.67 5.01
CA LYS A 31 -3.96 8.06 4.24
C LYS A 31 -2.56 8.29 4.85
N LEU A 32 -2.49 8.43 6.18
CA LEU A 32 -1.24 8.57 6.91
C LEU A 32 -0.66 7.20 7.26
N ALA A 33 0.67 7.11 7.27
CA ALA A 33 1.37 5.91 7.71
C ALA A 33 1.09 5.64 9.20
N VAL A 34 0.79 4.39 9.55
CA VAL A 34 0.60 3.94 10.93
C VAL A 34 1.72 2.97 11.28
N TYR A 35 2.47 3.29 12.32
CA TYR A 35 3.53 2.43 12.85
C TYR A 35 3.09 1.84 14.18
N SER A 36 3.38 0.56 14.43
CA SER A 36 3.42 0.06 15.80
C SER A 36 4.61 0.71 16.53
N TRP A 37 4.58 0.72 17.86
CA TRP A 37 5.71 1.25 18.64
C TRP A 37 7.02 0.52 18.30
N SER A 38 6.98 -0.82 18.18
CA SER A 38 8.13 -1.64 17.78
C SER A 38 8.74 -1.22 16.43
N VAL A 39 7.90 -0.85 15.47
CA VAL A 39 8.38 -0.38 14.16
C VAL A 39 8.85 1.08 14.21
N LEU A 40 8.22 1.92 15.04
CA LEU A 40 8.55 3.33 15.15
C LEU A 40 9.90 3.57 15.81
N VAL A 41 10.22 2.84 16.89
CA VAL A 41 11.52 2.97 17.59
C VAL A 41 12.70 2.60 16.70
N GLY A 42 12.47 1.70 15.73
CA GLY A 42 13.44 1.34 14.69
C GLY A 42 13.58 2.35 13.54
N LYS A 43 13.00 3.55 13.65
CA LYS A 43 12.94 4.55 12.56
C LYS A 43 13.40 5.93 13.05
N PRO A 44 14.70 6.26 12.97
CA PRO A 44 15.26 7.42 13.66
C PRO A 44 14.77 8.74 13.03
N LYS A 45 14.56 8.76 11.71
CA LYS A 45 13.99 9.93 10.99
C LYS A 45 12.58 10.25 11.49
N GLN A 46 11.76 9.22 11.72
CA GLN A 46 10.39 9.38 12.23
C GLN A 46 10.38 9.79 13.70
N LEU A 47 11.26 9.21 14.54
CA LEU A 47 11.43 9.65 15.93
C LEU A 47 11.77 11.14 16.00
N ILE A 48 12.72 11.60 15.18
CA ILE A 48 13.10 13.01 15.08
C ILE A 48 11.93 13.87 14.57
N ALA A 49 11.29 13.48 13.47
CA ALA A 49 10.19 14.24 12.90
C ALA A 49 9.05 14.46 13.92
N TYR A 50 8.77 13.45 14.75
CA TYR A 50 7.75 13.47 15.79
C TYR A 50 8.24 13.93 17.18
N ASP A 51 9.48 14.42 17.27
CA ASP A 51 10.08 14.96 18.50
C ASP A 51 10.31 13.96 19.64
N TYR A 52 10.44 12.67 19.33
CA TYR A 52 10.79 11.63 20.29
C TYR A 52 12.30 11.60 20.55
N VAL A 53 12.86 12.70 21.06
CA VAL A 53 14.31 12.85 21.31
C VAL A 53 14.82 11.84 22.34
N ASP A 54 14.08 11.62 23.42
CA ASP A 54 14.45 10.63 24.45
C ASP A 54 14.49 9.21 23.88
N ALA A 55 13.56 8.88 22.98
CA ALA A 55 13.55 7.59 22.31
C ALA A 55 14.73 7.47 21.32
N LEU A 56 15.06 8.54 20.59
CA LEU A 56 16.26 8.56 19.76
C LEU A 56 17.51 8.32 20.60
N GLN A 57 17.62 9.00 21.75
CA GLN A 57 18.73 8.80 22.68
C GLN A 57 18.84 7.35 23.11
N TYR A 58 17.75 6.81 23.66
CA TYR A 58 17.72 5.47 24.23
C TYR A 58 17.94 4.36 23.19
N TYR A 59 17.25 4.42 22.04
CA TYR A 59 17.26 3.35 21.03
C TYR A 59 18.34 3.48 19.96
N TRP A 60 19.04 4.62 19.85
CA TRP A 60 20.06 4.81 18.80
C TRP A 60 21.42 5.34 19.27
N LEU A 61 21.50 6.09 20.37
CA LEU A 61 22.73 6.79 20.75
C LEU A 61 23.38 6.25 22.04
N ASP A 62 22.58 5.79 23.00
CA ASP A 62 23.06 5.29 24.30
C ASP A 62 23.05 3.74 24.39
N CYS A 63 22.89 3.02 23.26
CA CYS A 63 22.62 1.58 23.15
C CYS A 63 23.73 0.62 23.59
N LYS A 64 24.58 0.97 24.55
CA LYS A 64 25.74 0.14 24.96
C LYS A 64 25.36 -1.21 25.59
N SER A 65 24.09 -1.38 25.98
CA SER A 65 23.55 -2.61 26.59
C SER A 65 22.39 -3.20 25.81
N ASP A 66 22.12 -2.72 24.59
CA ASP A 66 21.00 -3.19 23.77
C ASP A 66 21.49 -4.30 22.82
N ASP A 67 20.61 -5.25 22.57
CA ASP A 67 20.81 -6.21 21.49
C ASP A 67 20.80 -5.41 20.17
N HIS A 68 21.80 -5.64 19.31
CA HIS A 68 21.98 -4.99 18.01
C HIS A 68 22.70 -3.61 18.00
N TYR A 69 23.55 -3.31 18.99
CA TYR A 69 24.33 -2.06 19.07
C TYR A 69 25.11 -1.77 17.78
N HIS A 70 25.96 -2.71 17.34
CA HIS A 70 26.84 -2.51 16.19
C HIS A 70 26.03 -2.31 14.90
N TYR A 71 24.94 -3.05 14.75
CA TYR A 71 24.00 -2.87 13.64
C TYR A 71 23.39 -1.46 13.60
N ARG A 72 22.87 -0.98 14.74
CA ARG A 72 22.21 0.33 14.82
C ARG A 72 23.20 1.47 14.62
N CYS A 73 24.41 1.38 15.18
CA CYS A 73 25.48 2.36 14.93
C CYS A 73 25.81 2.46 13.44
N TYR A 74 26.00 1.32 12.77
CA TYR A 74 26.27 1.31 11.34
C TYR A 74 25.15 1.96 10.52
N LEU A 75 23.89 1.63 10.80
CA LEU A 75 22.75 2.24 10.11
C LEU A 75 22.60 3.73 10.38
N PHE A 76 22.83 4.13 11.63
CA PHE A 76 22.82 5.53 12.02
C PHE A 76 23.88 6.32 11.27
N ASP A 77 25.12 5.82 11.23
CA ASP A 77 26.24 6.47 10.54
C ASP A 77 26.07 6.49 9.02
N ARG A 78 25.61 5.37 8.43
CA ARG A 78 25.31 5.31 6.98
C ARG A 78 24.28 6.35 6.57
N ASP A 79 23.21 6.50 7.35
CA ASP A 79 22.08 7.38 7.02
C ASP A 79 22.19 8.77 7.65
N ILE A 80 23.30 9.08 8.32
CA ILE A 80 23.43 10.26 9.19
C ILE A 80 23.11 11.56 8.46
N HIS A 81 23.51 11.68 7.20
CA HIS A 81 23.22 12.86 6.38
C HIS A 81 21.71 13.11 6.26
N CYS A 82 20.93 12.09 5.90
CA CYS A 82 19.48 12.21 5.76
C CYS A 82 18.79 12.36 7.13
N ILE A 83 19.33 11.76 8.19
CA ILE A 83 18.83 11.90 9.56
C ILE A 83 18.97 13.37 10.02
N LEU A 84 20.15 13.96 9.82
CA LEU A 84 20.42 15.37 10.12
C LEU A 84 19.54 16.30 9.29
N GLN A 85 19.38 16.06 7.99
CA GLN A 85 18.45 16.83 7.14
C GLN A 85 17.01 16.75 7.67
N THR A 86 16.57 15.59 8.16
CA THR A 86 15.24 15.44 8.75
C THR A 86 15.10 16.29 10.03
N ALA A 87 16.13 16.28 10.88
CA ALA A 87 16.17 17.11 12.09
C ALA A 87 16.11 18.61 11.76
N ILE A 88 16.88 19.06 10.76
CA ILE A 88 16.87 20.45 10.27
C ILE A 88 15.50 20.80 9.71
N LYS A 89 14.94 19.95 8.84
CA LYS A 89 13.62 20.15 8.24
C LYS A 89 12.51 20.37 9.27
N HIS A 90 12.52 19.58 10.34
CA HIS A 90 11.53 19.64 11.41
C HIS A 90 11.92 20.55 12.59
N ASP A 91 13.00 21.32 12.47
CA ASP A 91 13.49 22.26 13.47
C ASP A 91 13.79 21.63 14.84
N ARG A 92 14.47 20.48 14.82
CA ARG A 92 14.75 19.66 16.01
C ARG A 92 16.14 19.93 16.55
N LEU A 93 16.37 21.14 17.06
CA LEU A 93 17.69 21.54 17.60
C LEU A 93 18.22 20.59 18.68
N LYS A 94 17.37 20.18 19.63
CA LYS A 94 17.77 19.25 20.71
C LYS A 94 18.27 17.91 20.17
N ALA A 95 17.60 17.36 19.15
CA ALA A 95 18.05 16.14 18.50
C ALA A 95 19.41 16.34 17.81
N ILE A 96 19.63 17.48 17.16
CA ILE A 96 20.91 17.82 16.51
C ILE A 96 22.04 17.90 17.54
N GLN A 97 21.81 18.60 18.65
CA GLN A 97 22.79 18.74 19.74
C GLN A 97 23.18 17.37 20.30
N LEU A 98 22.17 16.55 20.60
CA LEU A 98 22.37 15.20 21.10
C LEU A 98 23.15 14.31 20.12
N MET A 99 22.79 14.32 18.83
CA MET A 99 23.50 13.55 17.80
C MET A 99 24.95 14.04 17.65
N PHE A 100 25.18 15.36 17.68
CA PHE A 100 26.51 15.96 17.60
C PHE A 100 27.38 15.59 18.81
N GLU A 101 26.80 15.51 20.01
CA GLU A 101 27.52 15.09 21.20
C GLU A 101 27.90 13.60 21.14
N LYS A 102 27.03 12.74 20.60
CA LYS A 102 27.14 11.28 20.73
C LYS A 102 27.74 10.56 19.51
N SER A 103 27.71 11.15 18.31
CA SER A 103 28.21 10.52 17.07
C SER A 103 29.25 11.38 16.37
N GLU A 104 30.42 10.81 16.08
CA GLU A 104 31.48 11.47 15.33
C GLU A 104 31.07 11.74 13.87
N SER A 105 30.42 10.78 13.23
CA SER A 105 29.85 10.93 11.89
C SER A 105 28.86 12.09 11.82
N ALA A 106 28.04 12.26 12.87
CA ALA A 106 27.13 13.40 12.98
C ALA A 106 27.87 14.74 13.06
N ARG A 107 28.99 14.82 13.79
CA ARG A 107 29.81 16.05 13.87
C ARG A 107 30.35 16.45 12.51
N VAL A 108 30.94 15.51 11.78
CA VAL A 108 31.51 15.75 10.45
C VAL A 108 30.40 16.15 9.48
N GLN A 109 29.30 15.40 9.46
CA GLN A 109 28.24 15.61 8.49
C GLN A 109 27.39 16.86 8.77
N LEU A 110 27.15 17.21 10.03
CA LEU A 110 26.42 18.44 10.41
C LEU A 110 27.15 19.68 9.86
N LEU A 111 28.48 19.67 9.93
CA LEU A 111 29.34 20.75 9.47
C LEU A 111 29.67 20.69 7.97
N SER A 112 29.10 19.73 7.24
CA SER A 112 29.21 19.71 5.78
C SER A 112 28.51 20.91 5.15
N LEU A 113 29.07 21.41 4.03
CA LEU A 113 28.47 22.53 3.28
C LEU A 113 27.02 22.23 2.84
N SER A 114 26.69 20.95 2.62
CA SER A 114 25.34 20.49 2.26
C SER A 114 24.34 20.73 3.39
N CYS A 115 24.63 20.26 4.61
CA CYS A 115 23.72 20.44 5.77
C CYS A 115 23.57 21.92 6.15
N ILE A 116 24.65 22.69 6.06
CA ILE A 116 24.65 24.12 6.37
C ILE A 116 23.81 24.91 5.37
N LYS A 117 24.01 24.68 4.06
CA LYS A 117 23.16 25.28 3.01
C LYS A 117 21.70 24.93 3.23
N PHE A 118 21.41 23.66 3.52
CA PHE A 118 20.05 23.20 3.77
C PHE A 118 19.40 23.89 4.98
N ALA A 119 20.14 24.08 6.09
CA ALA A 119 19.61 24.81 7.26
C ALA A 119 19.34 26.30 6.98
N VAL A 120 20.22 26.93 6.18
CA VAL A 120 20.08 28.34 5.75
C VAL A 120 18.89 28.49 4.78
N GLU A 121 18.78 27.61 3.79
CA GLU A 121 17.66 27.58 2.84
C GLU A 121 16.31 27.37 3.54
N LEU A 122 16.29 26.60 4.63
CA LEU A 122 15.09 26.37 5.43
C LEU A 122 14.86 27.42 6.53
N ALA A 123 15.66 28.49 6.58
CA ALA A 123 15.59 29.55 7.59
C ALA A 123 15.56 29.02 9.05
N ARG A 124 16.40 28.02 9.36
CA ARG A 124 16.49 27.41 10.70
C ARG A 124 17.51 28.16 11.57
N PHE A 125 17.14 29.35 12.02
CA PHE A 125 18.04 30.31 12.69
C PHE A 125 18.81 29.72 13.88
N ASP A 126 18.13 29.06 14.82
CA ASP A 126 18.75 28.51 16.02
C ASP A 126 19.72 27.37 15.70
N ILE A 127 19.41 26.57 14.68
CA ILE A 127 20.28 25.50 14.20
C ILE A 127 21.53 26.07 13.53
N VAL A 128 21.38 27.11 12.70
CA VAL A 128 22.52 27.80 12.07
C VAL A 128 23.40 28.48 13.13
N ALA A 129 22.80 29.10 14.15
CA ALA A 129 23.52 29.70 15.27
C ALA A 129 24.31 28.64 16.06
N TYR A 130 23.68 27.48 16.32
CA TYR A 130 24.36 26.36 16.94
C TYR A 130 25.53 25.84 16.08
N MET A 131 25.32 25.62 14.77
CA MET A 131 26.39 25.23 13.84
C MET A 131 27.57 26.23 13.87
N LYS A 132 27.29 27.54 13.89
CA LYS A 132 28.33 28.59 14.05
C LYS A 132 29.11 28.43 15.36
N SER A 133 28.44 28.13 16.47
CA SER A 133 29.07 28.01 17.79
C SER A 133 30.01 26.80 17.92
N VAL A 134 29.76 25.71 17.19
CA VAL A 134 30.54 24.47 17.30
C VAL A 134 31.65 24.32 16.26
N ILE A 135 31.76 25.26 15.31
CA ILE A 135 32.83 25.25 14.30
C ILE A 135 34.17 25.65 14.95
N ASN A 136 35.14 24.74 14.89
CA ASN A 136 36.51 25.04 15.25
C ASN A 136 37.22 25.79 14.10
N LYS A 137 37.86 26.93 14.42
CA LYS A 137 38.47 27.86 13.46
C LYS A 137 39.56 27.23 12.57
N SER A 138 40.15 26.10 12.96
CA SER A 138 41.35 25.58 12.27
C SER A 138 41.10 24.67 11.06
N TYR A 139 39.87 24.17 10.80
CA TYR A 139 39.65 23.13 9.77
C TYR A 139 38.69 23.50 8.62
N TYR A 140 37.94 24.60 8.72
CA TYR A 140 36.76 24.81 7.86
C TYR A 140 36.66 26.22 7.26
N PHE A 141 37.76 26.75 6.70
CA PHE A 141 37.84 28.11 6.14
C PHE A 141 36.70 28.44 5.16
N LYS A 142 36.36 27.53 4.22
CA LYS A 142 35.27 27.72 3.25
C LYS A 142 33.87 27.80 3.88
N ILE A 143 33.65 27.11 4.99
CA ILE A 143 32.37 27.10 5.71
C ILE A 143 32.26 28.34 6.60
N ILE A 144 33.36 28.75 7.22
CA ILE A 144 33.46 29.98 8.01
C ILE A 144 33.16 31.19 7.12
N ASP A 145 33.75 31.26 5.93
CA ASP A 145 33.44 32.31 4.94
C ASP A 145 31.98 32.28 4.51
N TYR A 146 31.42 31.09 4.24
CA TYR A 146 30.01 30.96 3.88
C TYR A 146 29.08 31.46 5.00
N LEU A 147 29.30 31.01 6.24
CA LEU A 147 28.46 31.36 7.40
C LEU A 147 28.63 32.81 7.86
N HIS A 148 29.81 33.42 7.73
CA HIS A 148 30.01 34.85 7.98
C HIS A 148 29.28 35.71 6.94
N ASN A 149 29.22 35.25 5.68
CA ASN A 149 28.47 35.90 4.60
C ASN A 149 26.96 35.63 4.63
N VAL A 150 26.46 34.86 5.61
CA VAL A 150 25.03 34.67 5.88
C VAL A 150 24.61 35.73 6.90
N THR A 151 24.09 36.85 6.40
CA THR A 151 23.52 37.96 7.18
C THR A 151 22.08 37.67 7.58
N LEU A 152 21.56 38.39 8.59
CA LEU A 152 20.13 38.34 8.96
C LEU A 152 19.23 38.63 7.75
N GLU A 153 19.56 39.65 6.95
CA GLU A 153 18.85 40.00 5.71
C GLU A 153 18.82 38.86 4.67
N LYS A 154 19.92 38.09 4.56
CA LYS A 154 20.00 36.95 3.64
C LYS A 154 19.17 35.77 4.13
N LEU A 155 19.06 35.59 5.45
CA LEU A 155 18.18 34.59 6.06
C LEU A 155 16.70 34.99 5.96
N ASP A 156 16.37 36.26 6.12
CA ASP A 156 15.03 36.80 5.87
C ASP A 156 14.63 36.66 4.39
N PHE A 157 15.57 36.88 3.47
CA PHE A 157 15.40 36.58 2.05
C PHE A 157 15.10 35.10 1.81
N TYR A 158 15.80 34.16 2.45
CA TYR A 158 15.49 32.72 2.32
C TYR A 158 14.18 32.33 2.99
N ALA A 159 13.79 32.97 4.09
CA ALA A 159 12.48 32.78 4.72
C ALA A 159 11.34 33.25 3.79
N ALA A 160 11.49 34.42 3.16
CA ALA A 160 10.58 34.93 2.13
C ALA A 160 10.56 34.04 0.87
N LYS A 161 11.73 33.54 0.46
CA LYS A 161 11.85 32.60 -0.65
C LYS A 161 11.31 31.21 -0.31
N GLN A 162 11.22 30.81 0.97
CA GLN A 162 10.60 29.54 1.38
C GLN A 162 9.08 29.57 1.31
N SER A 163 8.46 30.72 1.58
CA SER A 163 7.05 30.93 1.24
C SER A 163 6.81 30.80 -0.27
N GLU A 164 7.82 31.06 -1.12
CA GLU A 164 7.76 30.86 -2.57
C GLU A 164 8.23 29.45 -3.04
N ASN A 165 9.21 28.82 -2.37
CA ASN A 165 9.89 27.57 -2.79
C ASN A 165 9.41 26.31 -2.06
N GLN A 166 8.39 26.37 -1.19
CA GLN A 166 7.62 25.19 -0.83
C GLN A 166 6.70 24.77 -1.98
N LYS A 167 7.30 24.33 -3.08
CA LYS A 167 6.84 23.20 -3.88
C LYS A 167 7.98 22.86 -4.82
N ILE A 168 8.61 21.70 -4.62
CA ILE A 168 8.95 20.90 -5.80
C ILE A 168 7.58 20.55 -6.37
N VAL A 169 7.09 21.41 -7.26
CA VAL A 169 5.80 21.22 -7.88
C VAL A 169 6.02 20.02 -8.80
N THR A 170 5.64 18.81 -8.36
CA THR A 170 5.54 17.72 -9.32
C THR A 170 4.57 18.18 -10.41
N ILE A 171 4.67 17.67 -11.64
CA ILE A 171 3.71 18.05 -12.69
C ILE A 171 2.25 17.84 -12.21
N GLU A 172 2.00 16.88 -11.32
CA GLU A 172 0.69 16.71 -10.67
C GLU A 172 0.33 17.86 -9.74
N ASP A 173 1.27 18.31 -8.91
CA ASP A 173 1.07 19.47 -8.05
C ASP A 173 0.82 20.73 -8.89
N ALA A 174 1.49 20.88 -10.04
CA ALA A 174 1.34 22.03 -10.94
C ALA A 174 -0.05 22.04 -11.56
N LEU A 175 -0.51 20.87 -12.00
CA LEU A 175 -1.86 20.65 -12.50
C LEU A 175 -2.88 20.99 -11.41
N GLN A 176 -2.76 20.42 -10.21
CA GLN A 176 -3.73 20.65 -9.13
C GLN A 176 -3.79 22.11 -8.67
N GLN A 177 -2.65 22.80 -8.70
CA GLN A 177 -2.55 24.20 -8.28
C GLN A 177 -2.84 25.19 -9.39
N ARG A 178 -3.10 24.71 -10.61
CA ARG A 178 -3.34 25.54 -11.80
C ARG A 178 -2.18 26.51 -12.07
N ASP A 179 -0.96 26.04 -11.84
CA ASP A 179 0.26 26.81 -12.05
C ASP A 179 0.66 26.75 -13.53
N PHE A 180 0.06 27.64 -14.32
CA PHE A 180 0.25 27.70 -15.77
C PHE A 180 1.71 28.00 -16.17
N ASP A 181 2.44 28.78 -15.38
CA ASP A 181 3.82 29.16 -15.68
C ASP A 181 4.79 27.97 -15.49
N THR A 182 4.63 27.24 -14.40
CA THR A 182 5.39 26.00 -14.17
C THR A 182 5.04 24.94 -15.21
N LEU A 183 3.75 24.79 -15.57
CA LEU A 183 3.32 23.87 -16.62
C LEU A 183 3.94 24.24 -17.97
N GLN A 184 3.89 25.51 -18.37
CA GLN A 184 4.45 25.99 -19.62
C GLN A 184 5.95 25.73 -19.73
N THR A 185 6.69 25.92 -18.64
CA THR A 185 8.15 25.73 -18.61
C THR A 185 8.57 24.25 -18.69
N ASN A 186 7.70 23.34 -18.26
CA ASN A 186 7.95 21.90 -18.25
C ASN A 186 7.45 21.15 -19.49
N ILE A 187 6.65 21.78 -20.35
CA ILE A 187 6.20 21.17 -21.62
C ILE A 187 7.37 21.14 -22.61
N LYS A 188 7.96 19.95 -22.84
CA LYS A 188 8.92 19.70 -23.91
C LYS A 188 8.21 19.64 -25.28
N LYS A 189 8.96 19.86 -26.36
CA LYS A 189 8.45 20.08 -27.74
C LYS A 189 7.79 18.84 -28.42
N GLY A 190 7.36 17.81 -27.68
CA GLY A 190 6.73 16.60 -28.24
C GLY A 190 5.20 16.54 -28.07
N ASP A 191 4.46 16.17 -29.11
CA ASP A 191 2.98 16.06 -29.05
C ASP A 191 2.48 14.93 -28.13
N PHE A 192 3.29 13.89 -27.92
CA PHE A 192 2.98 12.80 -27.00
C PHE A 192 2.96 13.26 -25.52
N GLU A 193 3.91 14.11 -25.14
CA GLU A 193 4.04 14.63 -23.76
C GLU A 193 2.87 15.57 -23.43
N LYS A 194 2.46 16.39 -24.41
CA LYS A 194 1.28 17.27 -24.31
C LYS A 194 -0.02 16.48 -24.14
N MET A 195 -0.18 15.41 -24.91
CA MET A 195 -1.36 14.53 -24.81
C MET A 195 -1.38 13.79 -23.45
N GLY A 196 -0.22 13.37 -22.95
CA GLY A 196 -0.09 12.79 -21.61
C GLY A 196 -0.51 13.76 -20.50
N LEU A 197 -0.10 15.03 -20.60
CA LEU A 197 -0.49 16.11 -19.68
C LEU A 197 -1.99 16.40 -19.74
N PHE A 198 -2.57 16.50 -20.93
CA PHE A 198 -4.01 16.70 -21.13
C PHE A 198 -4.82 15.59 -20.46
N ILE A 199 -4.51 14.32 -20.75
CA ILE A 199 -5.18 13.17 -20.13
C ILE A 199 -5.05 13.21 -18.61
N LYS A 200 -3.91 13.66 -18.09
CA LYS A 200 -3.67 13.77 -16.65
C LYS A 200 -4.48 14.89 -16.00
N ALA A 201 -4.58 16.06 -16.64
CA ALA A 201 -5.41 17.17 -16.19
C ALA A 201 -6.89 16.76 -16.10
N VAL A 202 -7.41 16.09 -17.14
CA VAL A 202 -8.78 15.56 -17.17
C VAL A 202 -9.00 14.53 -16.06
N LYS A 203 -8.05 13.61 -15.84
CA LYS A 203 -8.10 12.62 -14.74
C LYS A 203 -8.07 13.23 -13.35
N LEU A 204 -7.45 14.39 -13.19
CA LEU A 204 -7.42 15.13 -11.93
C LEU A 204 -8.64 16.05 -11.76
N GLY A 205 -9.51 16.17 -12.76
CA GLY A 205 -10.66 17.08 -12.74
C GLY A 205 -10.29 18.56 -12.91
N VAL A 206 -9.07 18.85 -13.40
CA VAL A 206 -8.58 20.21 -13.59
C VAL A 206 -8.84 20.65 -15.03
N TYR A 207 -10.11 20.90 -15.32
CA TYR A 207 -10.61 21.07 -16.68
C TYR A 207 -10.22 22.40 -17.34
N ASP A 208 -10.02 23.46 -16.56
CA ASP A 208 -9.51 24.75 -17.03
C ASP A 208 -8.08 24.63 -17.57
N VAL A 209 -7.24 23.83 -16.91
CA VAL A 209 -5.91 23.50 -17.41
C VAL A 209 -5.97 22.64 -18.68
N ALA A 210 -6.93 21.72 -18.76
CA ALA A 210 -7.14 20.93 -19.98
C ALA A 210 -7.51 21.82 -21.18
N ASP A 211 -8.43 22.76 -21.01
CA ASP A 211 -8.78 23.73 -22.06
C ASP A 211 -7.60 24.62 -22.44
N TRP A 212 -6.85 25.13 -21.45
CA TRP A 212 -5.64 25.93 -21.69
C TRP A 212 -4.58 25.18 -22.50
N LEU A 213 -4.37 23.89 -22.23
CA LEU A 213 -3.43 23.05 -22.98
C LEU A 213 -3.86 22.91 -24.45
N VAL A 214 -5.16 22.76 -24.70
CA VAL A 214 -5.69 22.65 -26.06
C VAL A 214 -5.59 23.98 -26.81
N GLU A 215 -6.02 25.08 -26.19
CA GLU A 215 -5.97 26.43 -26.78
C GLU A 215 -4.58 26.83 -27.24
N ARG A 216 -3.55 26.47 -26.45
CA ARG A 216 -2.20 27.00 -26.62
C ARG A 216 -1.29 26.09 -27.44
N TYR A 217 -1.57 24.78 -27.50
CA TYR A 217 -0.64 23.81 -28.07
C TYR A 217 -1.24 22.83 -29.09
N CYS A 218 -2.56 22.75 -29.24
CA CYS A 218 -3.20 21.80 -30.15
C CYS A 218 -3.82 22.52 -31.35
N LEU A 219 -3.27 22.28 -32.56
CA LEU A 219 -3.86 22.80 -33.81
C LEU A 219 -5.20 22.11 -34.15
N GLN A 220 -5.53 20.99 -33.51
CA GLN A 220 -6.84 20.34 -33.54
C GLN A 220 -7.18 19.74 -32.17
N PRO A 221 -8.43 19.88 -31.67
CA PRO A 221 -8.83 19.32 -30.38
C PRO A 221 -8.63 17.80 -30.34
N PRO A 222 -7.89 17.26 -29.34
CA PRO A 222 -7.63 15.83 -29.25
C PRO A 222 -8.91 15.04 -28.96
N ARG A 223 -8.88 13.72 -29.22
CA ARG A 223 -9.90 12.80 -28.69
C ARG A 223 -9.88 12.87 -27.17
N ILE A 224 -11.04 12.97 -26.57
CA ILE A 224 -11.16 13.25 -25.15
C ILE A 224 -10.65 12.12 -24.24
N GLY A 225 -10.80 10.85 -24.65
CA GLY A 225 -10.14 9.71 -24.00
C GLY A 225 -10.56 9.52 -22.53
N LEU A 226 -11.87 9.44 -22.28
CA LEU A 226 -12.54 9.48 -20.95
C LEU A 226 -12.34 8.27 -20.02
N ARG A 227 -11.20 7.59 -20.10
CA ARG A 227 -11.04 6.25 -19.48
C ARG A 227 -11.23 6.21 -17.96
N LEU A 228 -11.28 7.33 -17.22
CA LEU A 228 -11.34 7.33 -15.74
C LEU A 228 -12.23 8.39 -15.06
N ASN A 229 -12.73 9.42 -15.76
CA ASN A 229 -13.56 10.48 -15.16
C ASN A 229 -14.79 10.72 -16.02
N ALA A 230 -15.76 9.81 -15.96
CA ALA A 230 -17.05 9.99 -16.62
C ALA A 230 -18.11 10.35 -15.56
N ASN A 231 -18.05 11.57 -15.04
CA ASN A 231 -18.90 12.05 -13.96
C ASN A 231 -19.63 13.34 -14.34
N GLN A 232 -20.41 13.89 -13.41
CA GLN A 232 -21.21 15.09 -13.66
C GLN A 232 -20.34 16.33 -13.94
N GLU A 233 -19.18 16.45 -13.29
CA GLU A 233 -18.27 17.58 -13.50
C GLU A 233 -17.70 17.56 -14.92
N THR A 234 -17.38 16.39 -15.44
CA THR A 234 -16.91 16.22 -16.81
C THR A 234 -17.98 16.62 -17.83
N TYR A 235 -19.26 16.29 -17.56
CA TYR A 235 -20.38 16.78 -18.36
C TYR A 235 -20.48 18.30 -18.34
N LEU A 236 -20.47 18.92 -17.15
CA LEU A 236 -20.55 20.36 -17.00
C LEU A 236 -19.42 21.07 -17.75
N TRP A 237 -18.18 20.60 -17.57
CA TRP A 237 -17.04 21.10 -18.32
C TRP A 237 -17.26 21.01 -19.82
N LEU A 238 -17.53 19.83 -20.37
CA LEU A 238 -17.66 19.65 -21.81
C LEU A 238 -18.83 20.41 -22.43
N SER A 239 -19.91 20.57 -21.67
CA SER A 239 -21.07 21.35 -22.10
C SER A 239 -20.77 22.86 -22.18
N SER A 240 -19.85 23.35 -21.34
CA SER A 240 -19.46 24.76 -21.25
C SER A 240 -18.17 25.12 -22.01
N SER A 241 -17.34 24.13 -22.33
CA SER A 241 -16.05 24.37 -22.95
C SER A 241 -16.20 24.96 -24.35
N LYS A 242 -15.38 25.98 -24.64
CA LYS A 242 -15.29 26.57 -25.98
C LYS A 242 -14.56 25.66 -26.97
N GLN A 243 -13.81 24.67 -26.45
CA GLN A 243 -13.05 23.74 -27.25
C GLN A 243 -13.96 22.71 -27.90
N LYS A 244 -13.83 22.53 -29.23
CA LYS A 244 -14.64 21.58 -30.01
C LYS A 244 -14.00 20.19 -30.02
N TYR A 245 -13.99 19.53 -28.88
CA TYR A 245 -13.42 18.18 -28.74
C TYR A 245 -14.04 17.17 -29.72
N GLN A 246 -13.19 16.31 -30.30
CA GLN A 246 -13.66 15.21 -31.14
C GLN A 246 -14.19 14.07 -30.25
N VAL A 247 -15.39 13.58 -30.57
CA VAL A 247 -16.06 12.48 -29.86
C VAL A 247 -16.24 11.31 -30.81
N ALA A 248 -15.78 10.13 -30.39
CA ALA A 248 -15.98 8.88 -31.10
C ALA A 248 -16.87 7.92 -30.29
N ALA A 249 -17.36 6.85 -30.93
CA ALA A 249 -18.13 5.81 -30.27
C ALA A 249 -17.43 5.23 -29.03
N ALA A 250 -16.11 5.10 -29.08
CA ALA A 250 -15.30 4.64 -27.95
C ALA A 250 -15.36 5.55 -26.72
N ASP A 251 -15.56 6.86 -26.91
CA ASP A 251 -15.71 7.81 -25.79
C ASP A 251 -17.06 7.62 -25.10
N VAL A 252 -18.12 7.35 -25.86
CA VAL A 252 -19.44 6.97 -25.32
C VAL A 252 -19.34 5.65 -24.59
N ASP A 253 -18.68 4.64 -25.18
CA ASP A 253 -18.48 3.33 -24.57
C ASP A 253 -17.81 3.43 -23.20
N LEU A 254 -16.73 4.21 -23.11
CA LEU A 254 -16.02 4.47 -21.85
C LEU A 254 -16.88 5.24 -20.85
N ALA A 255 -17.58 6.29 -21.30
CA ALA A 255 -18.44 7.09 -20.45
C ALA A 255 -19.57 6.28 -19.81
N CYS A 256 -20.03 5.21 -20.47
CA CYS A 256 -21.07 4.34 -19.95
C CYS A 256 -20.68 3.60 -18.66
N GLY A 257 -19.38 3.45 -18.35
CA GLY A 257 -18.93 2.93 -17.05
C GLY A 257 -18.95 3.97 -15.92
N GLY A 258 -19.16 5.24 -16.25
CA GLY A 258 -19.16 6.39 -15.35
C GLY A 258 -20.48 6.61 -14.60
N SER A 259 -20.52 7.65 -13.77
CA SER A 259 -21.67 7.98 -12.92
C SER A 259 -22.67 8.98 -13.53
N SER A 260 -22.38 9.55 -14.71
CA SER A 260 -23.24 10.58 -15.32
C SER A 260 -23.89 10.10 -16.61
N LEU A 261 -25.20 9.85 -16.55
CA LEU A 261 -26.03 9.60 -17.73
C LEU A 261 -26.10 10.83 -18.66
N ASP A 262 -26.05 12.05 -18.10
CA ASP A 262 -26.06 13.28 -18.88
C ASP A 262 -24.82 13.39 -19.77
N LEU A 263 -23.65 13.01 -19.24
CA LEU A 263 -22.42 12.90 -20.03
C LEU A 263 -22.58 11.92 -21.19
N VAL A 264 -23.10 10.72 -20.92
CA VAL A 264 -23.30 9.68 -21.94
C VAL A 264 -24.20 10.19 -23.05
N LYS A 265 -25.33 10.81 -22.69
CA LYS A 265 -26.27 11.42 -23.66
C LYS A 265 -25.58 12.52 -24.46
N PHE A 266 -24.86 13.43 -23.81
CA PHE A 266 -24.14 14.52 -24.47
C PHE A 266 -23.15 14.02 -25.51
N LEU A 267 -22.31 13.03 -25.16
CA LEU A 267 -21.33 12.46 -26.08
C LEU A 267 -22.01 11.74 -27.24
N TYR A 268 -23.08 10.98 -26.95
CA TYR A 268 -23.86 10.30 -27.98
C TYR A 268 -24.49 11.27 -28.98
N GLU A 269 -24.99 12.43 -28.54
CA GLU A 269 -25.53 13.44 -29.46
C GLU A 269 -24.48 13.96 -30.46
N LYS A 270 -23.18 13.92 -30.11
CA LYS A 270 -22.07 14.36 -30.98
C LYS A 270 -21.67 13.34 -32.03
N CYS A 271 -21.67 12.05 -31.70
CA CYS A 271 -21.18 10.99 -32.61
C CYS A 271 -22.27 10.03 -33.12
N ARG A 272 -23.48 10.06 -32.54
CA ARG A 272 -24.63 9.20 -32.85
C ARG A 272 -24.31 7.70 -32.90
N SER A 273 -23.29 7.27 -32.15
CA SER A 273 -22.74 5.92 -32.24
C SER A 273 -22.13 5.49 -30.91
N PHE A 274 -22.31 4.22 -30.57
CA PHE A 274 -21.63 3.46 -29.52
C PHE A 274 -21.49 2.02 -30.01
N THR A 275 -20.63 1.22 -29.37
CA THR A 275 -20.47 -0.20 -29.68
C THR A 275 -21.12 -1.07 -28.59
N TYR A 276 -21.07 -2.38 -28.75
CA TYR A 276 -21.51 -3.31 -27.70
C TYR A 276 -20.74 -3.11 -26.38
N ILE A 277 -19.56 -2.50 -26.42
CA ILE A 277 -18.72 -2.23 -25.24
C ILE A 277 -19.43 -1.30 -24.26
N ALA A 278 -20.22 -0.32 -24.72
CA ALA A 278 -21.03 0.56 -23.86
C ALA A 278 -21.90 -0.24 -22.88
N LEU A 279 -22.59 -1.27 -23.40
CA LEU A 279 -23.49 -2.11 -22.61
C LEU A 279 -22.73 -2.83 -21.48
N TYR A 280 -21.59 -3.44 -21.79
CA TYR A 280 -20.79 -4.18 -20.80
C TYR A 280 -20.08 -3.25 -19.82
N ASN A 281 -19.67 -2.05 -20.23
CA ASN A 281 -19.08 -1.05 -19.32
C ASN A 281 -20.12 -0.55 -18.31
N ALA A 282 -21.33 -0.24 -18.75
CA ALA A 282 -22.44 0.13 -17.87
C ALA A 282 -22.81 -1.01 -16.91
N PHE A 283 -22.92 -2.23 -17.43
CA PHE A 283 -23.25 -3.41 -16.63
C PHE A 283 -22.17 -3.72 -15.58
N SER A 284 -20.89 -3.74 -15.98
CA SER A 284 -19.77 -4.11 -15.10
C SER A 284 -19.56 -3.12 -13.94
N ASN A 285 -20.00 -1.88 -14.13
CA ASN A 285 -19.98 -0.82 -13.10
C ASN A 285 -21.36 -0.61 -12.45
N TYR A 286 -22.33 -1.48 -12.72
CA TYR A 286 -23.67 -1.45 -12.14
C TYR A 286 -24.43 -0.12 -12.33
N ARG A 287 -24.17 0.54 -13.47
CA ARG A 287 -24.79 1.80 -13.89
C ARG A 287 -26.15 1.53 -14.55
N LEU A 288 -27.12 1.17 -13.71
CA LEU A 288 -28.44 0.69 -14.14
C LEU A 288 -29.24 1.72 -14.94
N ASP A 289 -29.10 3.01 -14.63
CA ASP A 289 -29.69 4.12 -15.37
C ASP A 289 -29.14 4.24 -16.80
N ILE A 290 -27.82 4.17 -16.95
CA ILE A 290 -27.15 4.15 -18.25
C ILE A 290 -27.51 2.88 -19.02
N LEU A 291 -27.55 1.73 -18.34
CA LEU A 291 -27.89 0.46 -18.94
C LEU A 291 -29.33 0.44 -19.51
N LYS A 292 -30.28 1.03 -18.78
CA LYS A 292 -31.67 1.22 -19.24
C LYS A 292 -31.72 2.12 -20.47
N TRP A 293 -31.01 3.26 -20.43
CA TRP A 293 -30.96 4.18 -21.57
C TRP A 293 -30.34 3.54 -22.83
N LEU A 294 -29.26 2.76 -22.67
CA LEU A 294 -28.66 2.01 -23.79
C LEU A 294 -29.65 1.01 -24.40
N HIS A 295 -30.44 0.33 -23.57
CA HIS A 295 -31.48 -0.58 -24.03
C HIS A 295 -32.59 0.15 -24.81
N GLU A 296 -33.06 1.29 -24.33
CA GLU A 296 -34.02 2.15 -25.07
C GLU A 296 -33.46 2.63 -26.42
N LYS A 297 -32.14 2.83 -26.51
CA LYS A 297 -31.44 3.16 -27.75
C LYS A 297 -31.17 1.96 -28.68
N GLY A 298 -31.68 0.78 -28.33
CA GLY A 298 -31.51 -0.43 -29.15
C GLY A 298 -30.10 -0.99 -29.13
N ALA A 299 -29.32 -0.77 -28.06
CA ALA A 299 -27.99 -1.37 -27.93
C ALA A 299 -28.09 -2.90 -27.97
N ILE A 300 -27.24 -3.51 -28.80
CA ILE A 300 -27.13 -4.97 -28.96
C ILE A 300 -25.86 -5.43 -28.25
N GLY A 301 -25.96 -6.45 -27.40
CA GLY A 301 -24.81 -7.13 -26.80
C GLY A 301 -24.27 -8.21 -27.75
N GLY A 302 -22.95 -8.36 -27.78
CA GLY A 302 -22.28 -9.31 -28.67
C GLY A 302 -22.09 -10.71 -28.09
N LYS A 303 -22.24 -10.90 -26.76
CA LYS A 303 -21.98 -12.15 -26.04
C LYS A 303 -22.66 -12.21 -24.66
N PRO A 304 -22.84 -13.40 -24.06
CA PRO A 304 -23.28 -13.50 -22.68
C PRO A 304 -22.36 -12.71 -21.73
N VAL A 305 -22.92 -12.18 -20.64
CA VAL A 305 -22.12 -11.56 -19.57
C VAL A 305 -21.18 -12.62 -19.00
N GLN A 306 -19.88 -12.34 -19.01
CA GLN A 306 -18.85 -13.28 -18.57
C GLN A 306 -18.42 -13.10 -17.12
N ILE A 307 -18.33 -11.85 -16.63
CA ILE A 307 -17.72 -11.55 -15.33
C ILE A 307 -18.61 -10.55 -14.58
N LEU A 308 -18.84 -10.81 -13.30
CA LEU A 308 -19.43 -9.85 -12.37
C LEU A 308 -18.33 -9.23 -11.50
N SER A 309 -18.37 -7.89 -11.34
CA SER A 309 -17.38 -7.15 -10.57
C SER A 309 -17.67 -7.21 -9.07
N ARG A 310 -16.73 -7.70 -8.25
CA ARG A 310 -16.83 -7.55 -6.79
C ARG A 310 -16.72 -6.07 -6.35
N GLN A 311 -16.11 -5.21 -7.17
CA GLN A 311 -15.94 -3.80 -6.85
C GLN A 311 -17.21 -3.03 -7.23
N ILE A 312 -17.96 -2.65 -6.21
CA ILE A 312 -19.14 -1.79 -6.35
C ILE A 312 -18.65 -0.33 -6.25
N PRO A 313 -18.96 0.54 -7.23
CA PRO A 313 -18.70 1.96 -7.11
C PRO A 313 -19.24 2.53 -5.79
N SER A 314 -18.45 3.39 -5.14
CA SER A 314 -18.75 3.88 -3.79
C SER A 314 -20.03 4.72 -3.70
N ASP A 315 -20.50 5.25 -4.83
CA ASP A 315 -21.72 6.03 -4.96
C ASP A 315 -22.99 5.16 -5.13
N LEU A 316 -22.85 3.83 -5.15
CA LEU A 316 -23.95 2.89 -5.37
C LEU A 316 -24.25 2.06 -4.10
N PRO A 317 -25.52 1.71 -3.84
CA PRO A 317 -25.89 0.87 -2.72
C PRO A 317 -25.48 -0.59 -2.94
N ALA A 318 -25.33 -1.35 -1.85
CA ALA A 318 -24.95 -2.77 -1.90
C ALA A 318 -25.94 -3.67 -2.65
N SER A 319 -27.21 -3.26 -2.77
CA SER A 319 -28.25 -3.97 -3.55
C SER A 319 -28.07 -3.83 -5.06
N ARG A 320 -27.31 -2.82 -5.52
CA ARG A 320 -27.26 -2.43 -6.92
C ARG A 320 -26.76 -3.54 -7.87
N PRO A 321 -25.77 -4.37 -7.52
CA PRO A 321 -25.37 -5.50 -8.37
C PRO A 321 -26.50 -6.49 -8.63
N LEU A 322 -27.26 -6.87 -7.60
CA LEU A 322 -28.40 -7.78 -7.75
C LEU A 322 -29.50 -7.16 -8.61
N GLU A 323 -29.87 -5.90 -8.34
CA GLU A 323 -30.84 -5.16 -9.16
C GLU A 323 -30.43 -5.11 -10.64
N THR A 324 -29.13 -4.88 -10.90
CA THR A 324 -28.59 -4.82 -12.27
C THR A 324 -28.67 -6.18 -12.96
N VAL A 325 -28.31 -7.27 -12.26
CA VAL A 325 -28.41 -8.64 -12.78
C VAL A 325 -29.87 -9.01 -13.06
N GLN A 326 -30.79 -8.72 -12.14
CA GLN A 326 -32.22 -8.97 -12.29
C GLN A 326 -32.81 -8.21 -13.48
N TRP A 327 -32.46 -6.93 -13.61
CA TRP A 327 -32.93 -6.11 -14.72
C TRP A 327 -32.37 -6.62 -16.05
N PHE A 328 -31.07 -6.96 -16.12
CA PHE A 328 -30.45 -7.49 -17.34
C PHE A 328 -31.10 -8.82 -17.75
N HIS A 329 -31.33 -9.73 -16.80
CA HIS A 329 -32.03 -11.00 -17.05
C HIS A 329 -33.43 -10.80 -17.64
N LYS A 330 -34.22 -9.86 -17.08
CA LYS A 330 -35.62 -9.65 -17.48
C LYS A 330 -35.75 -8.99 -18.85
N ASN A 331 -34.85 -8.07 -19.19
CA ASN A 331 -35.02 -7.17 -20.34
C ASN A 331 -34.12 -7.53 -21.53
N ARG A 332 -33.26 -8.54 -21.39
CA ARG A 332 -32.24 -8.83 -22.39
C ARG A 332 -32.04 -10.32 -22.65
N THR A 333 -31.59 -10.65 -23.85
CA THR A 333 -31.49 -12.04 -24.35
C THR A 333 -30.06 -12.58 -24.37
N GLU A 334 -29.02 -11.77 -24.16
CA GLU A 334 -27.63 -12.23 -24.22
C GLU A 334 -27.29 -13.23 -23.11
N GLY A 335 -27.99 -13.18 -21.99
CA GLY A 335 -27.82 -14.12 -20.88
C GLY A 335 -26.49 -13.99 -20.14
N PHE A 336 -26.14 -15.04 -19.38
CA PHE A 336 -24.97 -15.09 -18.50
C PHE A 336 -24.18 -16.35 -18.80
N SER A 337 -22.85 -16.27 -18.80
CA SER A 337 -22.01 -17.47 -18.87
C SER A 337 -21.91 -18.15 -17.51
N LYS A 338 -21.38 -19.39 -17.50
CA LYS A 338 -20.99 -20.07 -16.25
C LYS A 338 -19.99 -19.25 -15.43
N GLU A 339 -19.10 -18.51 -16.09
CA GLU A 339 -18.12 -17.64 -15.42
C GLU A 339 -18.79 -16.49 -14.65
N ALA A 340 -19.94 -15.99 -15.12
CA ALA A 340 -20.67 -14.95 -14.39
C ALA A 340 -21.22 -15.51 -13.07
N PHE A 341 -21.71 -16.75 -13.09
CA PHE A 341 -22.08 -17.48 -11.89
C PHE A 341 -20.87 -17.68 -10.97
N ASP A 342 -19.78 -18.23 -11.52
CA ASP A 342 -18.57 -18.52 -10.75
C ASP A 342 -18.03 -17.25 -10.07
N THR A 343 -17.98 -16.13 -10.79
CA THR A 343 -17.51 -14.85 -10.27
C THR A 343 -18.46 -14.23 -9.24
N ALA A 344 -19.78 -14.43 -9.37
CA ALA A 344 -20.76 -14.04 -8.34
C ALA A 344 -20.46 -14.71 -7.00
N ALA A 345 -20.07 -15.99 -7.02
CA ALA A 345 -19.81 -16.78 -5.82
C ALA A 345 -18.65 -16.24 -4.95
N ARG A 346 -17.81 -15.37 -5.53
CA ARG A 346 -16.74 -14.67 -4.80
C ARG A 346 -17.25 -13.62 -3.81
N PHE A 347 -18.49 -13.14 -3.95
CA PHE A 347 -18.94 -11.95 -3.22
C PHE A 347 -20.44 -11.81 -2.96
N SER A 348 -21.34 -12.56 -3.60
CA SER A 348 -22.79 -12.37 -3.42
C SER A 348 -23.57 -13.68 -3.49
N LEU A 349 -24.05 -14.13 -2.32
CA LEU A 349 -25.00 -15.24 -2.23
C LEU A 349 -26.31 -14.93 -2.96
N ASP A 350 -26.80 -13.69 -2.91
CA ASP A 350 -28.08 -13.33 -3.51
C ASP A 350 -28.05 -13.42 -5.03
N ILE A 351 -26.96 -12.98 -5.67
CA ILE A 351 -26.79 -13.17 -7.11
C ILE A 351 -26.64 -14.65 -7.44
N VAL A 352 -25.89 -15.42 -6.64
CA VAL A 352 -25.77 -16.88 -6.81
C VAL A 352 -27.14 -17.57 -6.74
N LYS A 353 -27.96 -17.26 -5.74
CA LYS A 353 -29.33 -17.78 -5.63
C LYS A 353 -30.17 -17.37 -6.82
N PHE A 354 -30.11 -16.09 -7.23
CA PHE A 354 -30.85 -15.60 -8.38
C PHE A 354 -30.48 -16.36 -9.66
N LEU A 355 -29.18 -16.50 -9.97
CA LEU A 355 -28.72 -17.24 -11.13
C LEU A 355 -29.09 -18.72 -11.02
N HIS A 356 -28.97 -19.34 -9.85
CA HIS A 356 -29.35 -20.74 -9.63
C HIS A 356 -30.83 -21.01 -9.94
N TYR A 357 -31.75 -20.17 -9.45
CA TYR A 357 -33.18 -20.42 -9.60
C TYR A 357 -33.77 -19.93 -10.93
N ASN A 358 -33.09 -19.03 -11.64
CA ASN A 358 -33.67 -18.37 -12.83
C ASN A 358 -32.90 -18.66 -14.13
N ARG A 359 -31.76 -19.35 -14.08
CA ARG A 359 -30.89 -19.63 -15.24
C ARG A 359 -30.50 -21.11 -15.31
N THR A 360 -30.25 -21.60 -16.51
CA THR A 360 -29.96 -23.02 -16.79
C THR A 360 -28.49 -23.27 -17.16
N GLU A 361 -27.71 -22.22 -17.45
CA GLU A 361 -26.30 -22.32 -17.81
C GLU A 361 -25.46 -22.99 -16.71
N GLY A 362 -25.86 -22.80 -15.45
CA GLY A 362 -25.20 -23.37 -14.28
C GLY A 362 -23.86 -22.71 -13.95
N CYS A 363 -23.04 -23.43 -13.18
CA CYS A 363 -21.71 -23.00 -12.75
C CYS A 363 -20.64 -24.04 -13.11
N THR A 364 -19.39 -23.76 -12.77
CA THR A 364 -18.30 -24.75 -12.78
C THR A 364 -17.78 -24.99 -11.36
N ALA A 365 -16.78 -25.86 -11.20
CA ALA A 365 -16.10 -26.04 -9.91
C ALA A 365 -15.42 -24.75 -9.40
N ASN A 366 -15.22 -23.75 -10.28
CA ASN A 366 -14.74 -22.43 -9.87
C ASN A 366 -15.70 -21.76 -8.88
N ALA A 367 -17.03 -21.88 -9.00
CA ALA A 367 -17.96 -21.21 -8.09
C ALA A 367 -17.70 -21.57 -6.62
N MET A 368 -17.65 -22.86 -6.33
CA MET A 368 -17.46 -23.36 -4.96
C MET A 368 -16.02 -23.09 -4.48
N SER A 369 -15.02 -23.25 -5.36
CA SER A 369 -13.63 -22.92 -5.05
C SER A 369 -13.44 -21.43 -4.73
N TYR A 370 -14.07 -20.55 -5.52
CA TYR A 370 -14.06 -19.11 -5.33
C TYR A 370 -14.81 -18.68 -4.07
N ALA A 371 -15.94 -19.31 -3.74
CA ALA A 371 -16.62 -19.08 -2.48
C ALA A 371 -15.71 -19.39 -1.28
N ALA A 372 -15.05 -20.55 -1.30
CA ALA A 372 -14.08 -20.94 -0.27
C ALA A 372 -12.92 -19.95 -0.14
N ILE A 373 -12.23 -19.67 -1.25
CA ILE A 373 -11.07 -18.78 -1.30
C ILE A 373 -11.41 -17.33 -0.87
N ASN A 374 -12.65 -16.90 -1.03
CA ASN A 374 -13.10 -15.56 -0.62
C ASN A 374 -13.81 -15.55 0.75
N GLY A 375 -13.79 -16.67 1.48
CA GLY A 375 -14.41 -16.79 2.81
C GLY A 375 -15.94 -16.62 2.79
N GLN A 376 -16.59 -16.88 1.65
CA GLN A 376 -18.05 -16.78 1.50
C GLN A 376 -18.71 -18.07 1.99
N LEU A 377 -18.76 -18.28 3.31
CA LEU A 377 -19.20 -19.54 3.92
C LEU A 377 -20.64 -19.89 3.54
N GLU A 378 -21.55 -18.94 3.60
CA GLU A 378 -22.96 -19.15 3.29
C GLU A 378 -23.15 -19.47 1.79
N THR A 379 -22.35 -18.84 0.92
CA THR A 379 -22.32 -19.17 -0.51
C THR A 379 -21.78 -20.58 -0.76
N PHE A 380 -20.70 -20.96 -0.08
CA PHE A 380 -20.15 -22.30 -0.21
C PHE A 380 -21.15 -23.37 0.26
N GLN A 381 -21.79 -23.16 1.41
CA GLN A 381 -22.82 -24.06 1.95
C GLN A 381 -24.02 -24.19 1.00
N PHE A 382 -24.49 -23.07 0.44
CA PHE A 382 -25.56 -23.08 -0.55
C PHE A 382 -25.18 -23.89 -1.78
N LEU A 383 -23.97 -23.68 -2.32
CA LEU A 383 -23.49 -24.43 -3.48
C LEU A 383 -23.34 -25.92 -3.16
N ALA A 384 -22.73 -26.27 -2.02
CA ALA A 384 -22.59 -27.66 -1.58
C ALA A 384 -23.93 -28.41 -1.50
N ALA A 385 -24.99 -27.72 -1.06
CA ALA A 385 -26.30 -28.33 -0.89
C ALA A 385 -27.13 -28.42 -2.19
N ASN A 386 -26.82 -27.61 -3.20
CA ASN A 386 -27.68 -27.45 -4.39
C ASN A 386 -26.97 -27.73 -5.73
N ARG A 387 -25.65 -27.99 -5.72
CA ARG A 387 -24.81 -28.15 -6.91
C ARG A 387 -23.89 -29.35 -6.78
N THR A 388 -23.52 -29.95 -7.92
CA THR A 388 -22.75 -31.21 -7.98
C THR A 388 -21.36 -31.03 -8.60
N GLU A 389 -21.00 -29.82 -9.04
CA GLU A 389 -19.70 -29.54 -9.68
C GLU A 389 -18.49 -29.71 -8.74
N GLY A 390 -18.71 -29.60 -7.42
CA GLY A 390 -17.65 -29.66 -6.43
C GLY A 390 -16.69 -28.45 -6.49
N PHE A 391 -15.49 -28.64 -5.96
CA PHE A 391 -14.42 -27.65 -5.92
C PHE A 391 -13.06 -28.32 -6.22
N TYR A 392 -12.04 -27.54 -6.60
CA TYR A 392 -10.73 -28.10 -6.94
C TYR A 392 -9.97 -28.60 -5.72
N GLU A 393 -9.12 -29.59 -5.92
CA GLU A 393 -8.38 -30.25 -4.84
C GLU A 393 -7.51 -29.27 -4.01
N ASN A 394 -6.85 -28.31 -4.66
CA ASN A 394 -5.99 -27.34 -3.97
C ASN A 394 -6.76 -26.19 -3.29
N THR A 395 -8.09 -26.18 -3.32
CA THR A 395 -8.92 -25.10 -2.75
C THR A 395 -8.68 -24.95 -1.25
N PHE A 396 -8.51 -26.04 -0.51
CA PHE A 396 -8.28 -26.02 0.93
C PHE A 396 -6.96 -25.30 1.25
N ASP A 397 -5.87 -25.70 0.58
CA ASP A 397 -4.55 -25.08 0.74
C ASP A 397 -4.56 -23.58 0.40
N ILE A 398 -5.22 -23.20 -0.69
CA ILE A 398 -5.32 -21.79 -1.10
C ILE A 398 -6.16 -21.00 -0.09
N THR A 399 -7.24 -21.60 0.44
CA THR A 399 -8.12 -20.96 1.42
C THR A 399 -7.37 -20.62 2.70
N CYS A 400 -6.51 -21.51 3.21
CA CYS A 400 -5.65 -21.24 4.36
C CYS A 400 -4.70 -20.03 4.14
N GLY A 401 -4.40 -19.71 2.88
CA GLY A 401 -3.67 -18.52 2.47
C GLY A 401 -4.52 -17.27 2.25
N ARG A 402 -5.69 -17.15 2.87
CA ARG A 402 -6.59 -15.98 2.73
C ARG A 402 -6.89 -15.37 4.08
N LYS A 403 -7.17 -14.06 4.09
CA LYS A 403 -7.50 -13.34 5.32
C LYS A 403 -8.89 -13.75 5.80
N HIS A 404 -9.06 -13.91 7.11
CA HIS A 404 -10.34 -14.23 7.75
C HIS A 404 -10.98 -15.53 7.23
N CYS A 405 -10.16 -16.53 6.91
CA CYS A 405 -10.61 -17.80 6.33
C CYS A 405 -10.87 -18.91 7.36
N LEU A 406 -10.55 -18.71 8.64
CA LEU A 406 -10.58 -19.77 9.66
C LEU A 406 -11.92 -20.53 9.73
N GLU A 407 -13.05 -19.82 9.69
CA GLU A 407 -14.37 -20.46 9.73
C GLU A 407 -14.65 -21.30 8.48
N MET A 408 -14.19 -20.86 7.31
CA MET A 408 -14.23 -21.69 6.09
C MET A 408 -13.32 -22.91 6.23
N VAL A 409 -12.11 -22.75 6.75
CA VAL A 409 -11.15 -23.86 6.94
C VAL A 409 -11.71 -24.91 7.91
N LYS A 410 -12.30 -24.49 9.03
CA LYS A 410 -13.00 -25.38 9.98
C LYS A 410 -14.16 -26.12 9.29
N TYR A 411 -14.98 -25.41 8.53
CA TYR A 411 -16.10 -26.01 7.80
C TYR A 411 -15.62 -27.06 6.78
N LEU A 412 -14.58 -26.73 6.00
CA LEU A 412 -13.98 -27.65 5.04
C LEU A 412 -13.42 -28.89 5.73
N HIS A 413 -12.73 -28.74 6.86
CA HIS A 413 -12.18 -29.85 7.63
C HIS A 413 -13.28 -30.78 8.15
N ALA A 414 -14.35 -30.22 8.73
CA ALA A 414 -15.43 -31.01 9.33
C ALA A 414 -16.28 -31.77 8.30
N ASN A 415 -16.52 -31.19 7.12
CA ASN A 415 -17.45 -31.74 6.13
C ASN A 415 -16.76 -32.46 4.96
N TYR A 416 -15.46 -32.25 4.76
CA TYR A 416 -14.69 -32.86 3.68
C TYR A 416 -13.37 -33.49 4.20
N PRO A 417 -13.43 -34.45 5.15
CA PRO A 417 -12.24 -34.96 5.84
C PRO A 417 -11.38 -35.91 4.99
N THR A 418 -12.00 -36.71 4.11
CA THR A 418 -11.33 -37.70 3.24
C THR A 418 -10.76 -37.10 1.96
N ALA A 419 -11.02 -35.82 1.74
CA ALA A 419 -10.63 -35.13 0.54
C ALA A 419 -9.11 -34.93 0.58
N THR A 420 -8.40 -35.42 -0.43
CA THR A 420 -6.93 -35.36 -0.66
C THR A 420 -6.37 -33.92 -0.78
N HIS A 421 -7.04 -32.95 -0.17
CA HIS A 421 -7.10 -31.54 -0.53
C HIS A 421 -6.32 -30.63 0.42
N CYS A 422 -5.99 -31.12 1.62
CA CYS A 422 -5.09 -30.42 2.53
C CYS A 422 -3.69 -31.04 2.40
N THR A 423 -2.70 -30.23 2.10
CA THR A 423 -1.30 -30.62 2.06
C THR A 423 -0.48 -29.74 3.00
N LYS A 424 0.85 -29.93 3.03
CA LYS A 424 1.77 -29.01 3.71
C LYS A 424 1.60 -27.55 3.25
N PHE A 425 1.08 -27.33 2.04
CA PHE A 425 0.82 -25.98 1.53
C PHE A 425 -0.26 -25.24 2.31
N ALA A 426 -1.23 -25.92 2.95
CA ALA A 426 -2.21 -25.28 3.82
C ALA A 426 -1.53 -24.50 4.96
N MET A 427 -0.70 -25.19 5.76
CA MET A 427 0.00 -24.58 6.88
C MET A 427 1.02 -23.55 6.39
N ASN A 428 1.76 -23.83 5.32
CA ASN A 428 2.68 -22.85 4.71
C ASN A 428 1.99 -21.56 4.29
N ASN A 429 0.83 -21.65 3.65
CA ASN A 429 0.07 -20.50 3.18
C ASN A 429 -0.49 -19.68 4.35
N ALA A 430 -0.94 -20.34 5.43
CA ALA A 430 -1.35 -19.68 6.66
C ALA A 430 -0.18 -18.93 7.32
N ILE A 431 1.01 -19.55 7.38
CA ILE A 431 2.25 -18.93 7.90
C ILE A 431 2.64 -17.71 7.05
N ARG A 432 2.65 -17.83 5.72
CA ARG A 432 2.94 -16.70 4.80
C ARG A 432 2.01 -15.52 5.05
N ASN A 433 0.77 -15.78 5.42
CA ASN A 433 -0.23 -14.76 5.72
C ASN A 433 -0.24 -14.26 7.17
N ARG A 434 0.65 -14.75 8.03
CA ARG A 434 0.72 -14.39 9.45
C ARG A 434 -0.56 -14.76 10.22
N ASP A 435 -1.20 -15.87 9.83
CA ASP A 435 -2.44 -16.35 10.45
C ASP A 435 -2.15 -17.49 11.44
N LEU A 436 -1.70 -17.11 12.64
CA LEU A 436 -1.35 -18.05 13.71
C LEU A 436 -2.54 -18.91 14.16
N GLU A 437 -3.76 -18.38 14.12
CA GLU A 437 -4.96 -19.11 14.54
C GLU A 437 -5.28 -20.25 13.57
N THR A 438 -5.16 -20.01 12.26
CA THR A 438 -5.27 -21.08 11.26
C THR A 438 -4.15 -22.10 11.41
N VAL A 439 -2.91 -21.67 11.69
CA VAL A 439 -1.78 -22.58 11.95
C VAL A 439 -2.03 -23.46 13.18
N ARG A 440 -2.56 -22.89 14.27
CA ARG A 440 -2.96 -23.65 15.48
C ARG A 440 -4.00 -24.70 15.16
N PHE A 441 -5.08 -24.28 14.50
CA PHE A 441 -6.15 -25.19 14.09
C PHE A 441 -5.62 -26.36 13.24
N LEU A 442 -4.80 -26.07 12.23
CA LEU A 442 -4.22 -27.10 11.37
C LEU A 442 -3.29 -28.05 12.14
N ASN A 443 -2.50 -27.52 13.08
CA ASN A 443 -1.60 -28.33 13.90
C ASN A 443 -2.34 -29.25 14.88
N GLU A 444 -3.44 -28.77 15.47
CA GLU A 444 -4.21 -29.53 16.45
C GLU A 444 -5.14 -30.58 15.83
N ASN A 445 -5.60 -30.34 14.59
CA ASN A 445 -6.65 -31.14 13.97
C ASN A 445 -6.19 -31.92 12.73
N ARG A 446 -4.94 -31.73 12.28
CA ARG A 446 -4.41 -32.42 11.10
C ARG A 446 -2.96 -32.86 11.26
N THR A 447 -2.52 -33.78 10.39
CA THR A 447 -1.23 -34.48 10.51
C THR A 447 -0.24 -34.17 9.39
N GLU A 448 -0.61 -33.40 8.36
CA GLU A 448 0.28 -33.12 7.22
C GLU A 448 1.47 -32.23 7.60
N GLY A 449 1.27 -31.36 8.62
CA GLY A 449 2.27 -30.40 9.09
C GLY A 449 2.58 -29.30 8.08
N CYS A 450 3.74 -28.67 8.24
CA CYS A 450 4.29 -27.72 7.27
C CYS A 450 5.51 -28.29 6.56
N SER A 451 6.01 -27.58 5.54
CA SER A 451 7.26 -27.95 4.88
C SER A 451 8.46 -27.21 5.47
N ASP A 452 9.65 -27.57 5.00
CA ASP A 452 10.93 -27.00 5.43
C ASP A 452 11.04 -25.49 5.13
N GLU A 453 10.19 -24.93 4.27
CA GLU A 453 10.09 -23.50 3.98
C GLU A 453 9.33 -22.69 5.04
N ALA A 454 8.56 -23.33 5.92
CA ALA A 454 7.72 -22.68 6.93
C ALA A 454 8.46 -21.65 7.78
N LEU A 455 9.63 -22.03 8.32
CA LEU A 455 10.47 -21.13 9.11
C LEU A 455 10.93 -19.92 8.29
N GLY A 456 11.27 -20.13 7.02
CA GLY A 456 11.66 -19.05 6.11
C GLY A 456 10.55 -18.01 5.94
N TYR A 457 9.30 -18.45 5.74
CA TYR A 457 8.17 -17.53 5.63
C TYR A 457 7.90 -16.74 6.92
N ALA A 458 8.02 -17.38 8.08
CA ALA A 458 7.86 -16.71 9.37
C ALA A 458 8.97 -15.66 9.60
N LEU A 459 10.22 -15.99 9.26
CA LEU A 459 11.35 -15.07 9.38
C LEU A 459 11.31 -13.93 8.36
N GLU A 460 10.93 -14.17 7.11
CA GLU A 460 10.73 -13.11 6.11
C GLU A 460 9.65 -12.11 6.53
N ASN A 461 8.68 -12.58 7.33
CA ASN A 461 7.61 -11.76 7.87
C ASN A 461 7.97 -11.01 9.18
N ASN A 462 9.13 -11.28 9.78
CA ASN A 462 9.43 -10.92 11.18
C ASN A 462 8.34 -11.36 12.18
N ASP A 463 7.75 -12.53 11.97
CA ASP A 463 6.66 -13.01 12.82
C ASP A 463 7.25 -13.85 13.97
N LEU A 464 7.76 -13.17 15.00
CA LEU A 464 8.39 -13.81 16.16
C LEU A 464 7.46 -14.82 16.85
N GLU A 465 6.18 -14.49 16.99
CA GLU A 465 5.21 -15.37 17.64
C GLU A 465 4.98 -16.64 16.82
N MET A 466 4.91 -16.52 15.49
CA MET A 466 4.90 -17.68 14.60
C MET A 466 6.20 -18.50 14.71
N VAL A 467 7.37 -17.88 14.72
CA VAL A 467 8.66 -18.59 14.85
C VAL A 467 8.72 -19.38 16.16
N LYS A 468 8.35 -18.76 17.29
CA LYS A 468 8.27 -19.45 18.58
C LYS A 468 7.30 -20.62 18.53
N TYR A 469 6.13 -20.44 17.92
CA TYR A 469 5.14 -21.50 17.80
C TYR A 469 5.67 -22.69 16.99
N LEU A 470 6.30 -22.43 15.83
CA LEU A 470 6.89 -23.48 14.99
C LEU A 470 7.99 -24.26 15.74
N ASP A 471 8.83 -23.59 16.53
CA ASP A 471 9.90 -24.22 17.33
C ASP A 471 9.34 -25.02 18.51
N GLN A 472 8.40 -24.45 19.28
CA GLN A 472 7.79 -25.07 20.46
C GLN A 472 7.06 -26.36 20.11
N HIS A 473 6.36 -26.38 18.97
CA HIS A 473 5.63 -27.56 18.48
C HIS A 473 6.46 -28.48 17.59
N GLN A 474 7.76 -28.23 17.44
CA GLN A 474 8.69 -29.04 16.63
C GLN A 474 8.23 -29.23 15.16
N LEU A 475 7.60 -28.20 14.60
CA LEU A 475 7.07 -28.22 13.22
C LEU A 475 8.15 -28.00 12.16
N VAL A 476 9.32 -27.54 12.58
CA VAL A 476 10.47 -27.26 11.72
C VAL A 476 11.71 -27.94 12.30
N LYS A 477 12.56 -28.50 11.42
CA LYS A 477 13.80 -29.17 11.83
C LYS A 477 14.88 -28.14 12.19
N HIS A 478 15.60 -28.37 13.28
CA HIS A 478 16.66 -27.47 13.76
C HIS A 478 17.81 -27.28 12.75
N GLU A 479 18.15 -28.33 11.99
CA GLU A 479 19.20 -28.29 10.95
C GLU A 479 18.93 -27.28 9.81
N LEU A 480 17.68 -26.81 9.67
CA LEU A 480 17.29 -25.84 8.66
C LEU A 480 17.47 -24.38 9.12
N TYR A 481 17.70 -24.14 10.40
CA TYR A 481 17.67 -22.80 11.00
C TYR A 481 18.72 -21.92 10.34
N ASP A 482 19.96 -22.41 10.22
CA ASP A 482 21.06 -21.64 9.64
C ASP A 482 20.82 -21.27 8.18
N ASN A 483 20.28 -22.20 7.38
CA ASN A 483 19.97 -21.96 5.97
C ASN A 483 18.87 -20.89 5.80
N LYS A 484 17.83 -20.93 6.65
CA LYS A 484 16.74 -19.94 6.61
C LYS A 484 17.17 -18.59 7.17
N ILE A 485 17.98 -18.57 8.23
CA ILE A 485 18.62 -17.36 8.77
C ILE A 485 19.47 -16.71 7.68
N SER A 486 20.31 -17.46 6.98
CA SER A 486 21.14 -16.94 5.88
C SER A 486 20.31 -16.21 4.81
N THR A 487 19.21 -16.82 4.39
CA THR A 487 18.29 -16.22 3.41
C THR A 487 17.68 -14.92 3.95
N CYS A 488 17.29 -14.88 5.22
CA CYS A 488 16.68 -13.71 5.83
C CYS A 488 17.69 -12.58 6.10
N LEU A 489 18.93 -12.92 6.47
CA LEU A 489 20.03 -11.96 6.63
C LEU A 489 20.32 -11.19 5.32
N SER A 490 20.14 -11.81 4.15
CA SER A 490 20.27 -11.11 2.86
C SER A 490 19.23 -9.99 2.66
N LYS A 491 18.13 -10.01 3.42
CA LYS A 491 17.00 -9.07 3.38
C LYS A 491 16.86 -8.28 4.70
N LEU A 492 17.89 -8.26 5.54
CA LEU A 492 17.84 -7.72 6.91
C LEU A 492 17.54 -6.21 6.93
N ASP A 493 16.59 -5.82 7.76
CA ASP A 493 16.25 -4.43 8.12
C ASP A 493 15.87 -4.37 9.61
N ILE A 494 15.89 -3.18 10.22
CA ILE A 494 15.51 -2.96 11.62
C ILE A 494 14.08 -3.44 11.90
N SER A 495 13.21 -3.37 10.90
CA SER A 495 11.84 -3.87 11.02
C SER A 495 11.71 -5.40 11.03
N ASN A 496 12.81 -6.13 10.79
CA ASN A 496 12.88 -7.59 10.75
C ASN A 496 14.02 -8.18 11.60
N LEU A 497 14.12 -7.76 12.86
CA LEU A 497 15.16 -8.27 13.77
C LEU A 497 14.63 -9.29 14.78
N ASP A 498 13.46 -9.04 15.38
CA ASP A 498 12.97 -9.81 16.56
C ASP A 498 13.00 -11.33 16.36
N ALA A 499 12.52 -11.81 15.21
CA ALA A 499 12.46 -13.24 14.92
C ALA A 499 13.86 -13.85 14.69
N ILE A 500 14.75 -13.12 14.01
CA ILE A 500 16.13 -13.56 13.73
C ILE A 500 16.97 -13.49 15.00
N ASP A 501 16.81 -12.43 15.79
CA ASP A 501 17.46 -12.25 17.09
C ASP A 501 17.16 -13.40 18.03
N TRP A 502 15.87 -13.71 18.17
CA TRP A 502 15.42 -14.83 18.98
C TRP A 502 16.04 -16.15 18.53
N LEU A 503 16.12 -16.40 17.22
CA LEU A 503 16.78 -17.61 16.71
C LEU A 503 18.29 -17.64 16.99
N LEU A 504 19.00 -16.52 16.85
CA LEU A 504 20.44 -16.47 17.13
C LEU A 504 20.75 -16.68 18.62
N LYS A 505 19.83 -16.27 19.50
CA LYS A 505 19.89 -16.54 20.94
C LYS A 505 19.45 -17.96 21.31
N ASN A 506 18.68 -18.63 20.45
CA ASN A 506 18.19 -19.98 20.71
C ASN A 506 19.35 -21.00 20.73
N PRO A 507 19.48 -21.83 21.78
CA PRO A 507 20.57 -22.80 21.90
C PRO A 507 20.56 -23.90 20.83
N ARG A 508 19.43 -24.09 20.13
CA ARG A 508 19.31 -25.09 19.05
C ARG A 508 19.93 -24.63 17.72
N THR A 509 20.30 -23.36 17.60
CA THR A 509 20.92 -22.80 16.39
C THR A 509 22.42 -23.09 16.39
N ASP A 510 22.93 -23.74 15.33
CA ASP A 510 24.34 -24.07 15.20
C ASP A 510 25.16 -22.83 14.78
N ARG A 511 25.64 -22.12 15.80
CA ARG A 511 26.49 -20.93 15.63
C ARG A 511 27.78 -21.21 14.84
N SER A 512 28.25 -22.45 14.74
CA SER A 512 29.48 -22.76 14.00
C SER A 512 29.31 -22.60 12.49
N ARG A 513 28.15 -22.99 11.93
CA ARG A 513 27.80 -22.79 10.52
C ARG A 513 27.56 -21.33 10.20
N LEU A 514 26.95 -20.59 11.13
CA LEU A 514 26.75 -19.15 11.00
C LEU A 514 28.07 -18.37 11.04
N LYS A 515 29.09 -18.83 11.78
CA LYS A 515 30.46 -18.26 11.71
C LYS A 515 31.04 -18.33 10.30
N VAL A 516 30.83 -19.45 9.60
CA VAL A 516 31.31 -19.59 8.21
C VAL A 516 30.57 -18.61 7.30
N LEU A 517 29.25 -18.51 7.43
CA LEU A 517 28.46 -17.53 6.69
C LEU A 517 28.92 -16.08 6.96
N ALA A 518 29.14 -15.74 8.24
CA ALA A 518 29.61 -14.43 8.68
C ALA A 518 30.98 -14.06 8.04
N LYS A 519 31.89 -15.03 7.91
CA LYS A 519 33.20 -14.82 7.27
C LYS A 519 33.13 -14.69 5.76
N THR A 520 32.12 -15.29 5.12
CA THR A 520 31.97 -15.29 3.66
C THR A 520 31.13 -14.13 3.14
N THR A 521 30.30 -13.51 3.98
CA THR A 521 29.46 -12.40 3.56
C THR A 521 30.27 -11.13 3.32
N LYS A 522 30.01 -10.46 2.18
CA LYS A 522 30.56 -9.12 1.87
C LYS A 522 29.59 -7.99 2.24
N ASN A 523 28.46 -8.34 2.85
CA ASN A 523 27.41 -7.39 3.18
C ASN A 523 27.69 -6.77 4.55
N GLU A 524 28.13 -5.50 4.56
CA GLU A 524 28.43 -4.74 5.78
C GLU A 524 27.25 -4.63 6.76
N PHE A 525 26.00 -4.65 6.28
CA PHE A 525 24.80 -4.68 7.14
C PHE A 525 24.78 -5.95 7.99
N VAL A 526 25.01 -7.09 7.34
CA VAL A 526 25.02 -8.40 7.99
C VAL A 526 26.22 -8.53 8.91
N ILE A 527 27.40 -8.05 8.50
CA ILE A 527 28.62 -8.07 9.33
C ILE A 527 28.38 -7.33 10.65
N ASN A 528 27.86 -6.10 10.60
CA ASN A 528 27.65 -5.32 11.81
C ASN A 528 26.55 -5.88 12.71
N PHE A 529 25.51 -6.52 12.15
CA PHE A 529 24.52 -7.26 12.93
C PHE A 529 25.10 -8.49 13.64
N LEU A 530 25.97 -9.23 12.96
CA LEU A 530 26.57 -10.44 13.53
C LEU A 530 27.62 -10.14 14.62
N LYS A 531 28.24 -8.95 14.61
CA LYS A 531 29.14 -8.50 15.70
C LYS A 531 28.47 -8.53 17.07
N ASP A 532 27.18 -8.22 17.14
CA ASP A 532 26.41 -8.23 18.39
C ASP A 532 26.26 -9.64 19.01
N TYR A 533 26.68 -10.69 18.29
CA TYR A 533 26.67 -12.08 18.76
C TYR A 533 28.06 -12.71 18.86
N ASN A 534 29.13 -11.90 18.85
CA ASN A 534 30.53 -12.36 18.87
C ASN A 534 30.89 -13.25 17.67
N PHE A 535 30.32 -12.93 16.50
CA PHE A 535 30.80 -13.45 15.22
C PHE A 535 31.81 -12.45 14.65
N ASP A 536 33.08 -12.61 15.00
CA ASP A 536 34.20 -11.80 14.49
C ASP A 536 34.57 -12.11 13.02
#